data_AF-A0A9X5PGS4-F1
#
_entry.id   AF-A0A9X5PGS4-F1
#
_cell.length_a   1.000
_cell.length_b   1.000
_cell.length_c   1.000
_cell.angle_alpha   90.00
_cell.angle_beta   90.00
_cell.angle_gamma   90.00
#
_symmetry.space_group_name_H-M   'P 1'
#
loop_
_entity.id
_entity.type
_entity.pdbx_description
1 polymer ?
#
loop_
_entity_poly.entity_id
_entity_poly.type
_entity_poly.pdbx_seq_one_letter_code
_entity_poly.pdbx_strand_id
1 'polypeptide(L)'
;MMFQQAQGVDVRIWFDEDLQRKILQCLSVFFPQPATFTTIANQLNISNQFEFKLEKNIRYLEGHHLVLYCGDVYENNGFVRIPQFQITSIGLDNIIKPAEFFYTNVVATTSFT
;
A
#
# COMPACT_ATOMS: atom_id res chain seq x y z
N MET A 1 -6.87 -39.28 -15.03
CA MET A 1 -6.33 -38.18 -14.20
C MET A 1 -6.74 -36.87 -14.86
N MET A 2 -7.69 -36.15 -14.27
CA MET A 2 -8.04 -34.80 -14.72
C MET A 2 -6.98 -33.84 -14.17
N PHE A 3 -6.24 -33.19 -15.06
CA PHE A 3 -5.44 -32.02 -14.70
C PHE A 3 -6.42 -30.86 -14.47
N GLN A 4 -6.58 -30.43 -13.21
CA GLN A 4 -7.17 -29.13 -12.91
C GLN A 4 -6.28 -28.06 -13.54
N GLN A 5 -6.86 -27.26 -14.44
CA GLN A 5 -6.25 -26.02 -14.91
C GLN A 5 -5.92 -25.16 -13.68
N ALA A 6 -4.64 -24.83 -13.50
CA ALA A 6 -4.26 -23.74 -12.63
C ALA A 6 -5.00 -22.50 -13.13
N GLN A 7 -5.99 -22.03 -12.37
CA GLN A 7 -6.61 -20.74 -12.62
C GLN A 7 -5.49 -19.71 -12.58
N GLY A 8 -5.08 -19.21 -13.75
CA GLY A 8 -4.16 -18.11 -13.85
C GLY A 8 -4.81 -16.91 -13.18
N VAL A 9 -4.45 -16.64 -11.93
CA VAL A 9 -4.89 -15.43 -11.23
C VAL A 9 -4.25 -14.28 -11.99
N ASP A 10 -5.07 -13.47 -12.65
CA ASP A 10 -4.59 -12.30 -13.37
C ASP A 10 -3.97 -11.34 -12.36
N VAL A 11 -2.65 -11.18 -12.45
CA VAL A 11 -1.83 -10.34 -11.56
C VAL A 11 -2.30 -8.88 -11.60
N ARG A 12 -2.98 -8.46 -12.67
CA ARG A 12 -3.58 -7.11 -12.77
C ARG A 12 -4.70 -6.88 -11.76
N ILE A 13 -5.35 -7.92 -11.25
CA ILE A 13 -6.39 -7.83 -10.21
C ILE A 13 -5.77 -7.52 -8.83
N TRP A 14 -4.45 -7.73 -8.68
CA TRP A 14 -3.73 -7.50 -7.43
C TRP A 14 -3.39 -6.03 -7.22
N PHE A 15 -3.17 -5.25 -8.28
CA PHE A 15 -2.93 -3.81 -8.20
C PHE A 15 -4.25 -3.08 -8.42
N ASP A 16 -4.68 -2.36 -7.38
CA ASP A 16 -6.01 -1.79 -7.31
C ASP A 16 -5.87 -0.32 -6.96
N GLU A 17 -6.11 0.55 -7.95
CA GLU A 17 -5.91 1.99 -7.82
C GLU A 17 -6.78 2.58 -6.70
N ASP A 18 -8.00 2.06 -6.54
CA ASP A 18 -8.91 2.49 -5.46
C ASP A 18 -8.35 2.07 -4.10
N LEU A 19 -7.81 0.86 -3.98
CA LEU A 19 -7.14 0.41 -2.77
C LEU A 19 -5.89 1.26 -2.49
N GLN A 20 -5.08 1.57 -3.50
CA GLN A 20 -3.89 2.42 -3.37
C GLN A 20 -4.25 3.81 -2.84
N ARG A 21 -5.30 4.44 -3.38
CA ARG A 21 -5.80 5.72 -2.88
C ARG A 21 -6.30 5.64 -1.46
N LYS A 22 -7.05 4.58 -1.12
CA LYS A 22 -7.51 4.34 0.25
C LYS A 22 -6.34 4.15 1.22
N ILE A 23 -5.27 3.46 0.82
CA ILE A 23 -4.04 3.32 1.61
C ILE A 23 -3.41 4.68 1.87
N LEU A 24 -3.23 5.51 0.83
CA LEU A 24 -2.65 6.85 1.00
C LEU A 24 -3.54 7.73 1.91
N GLN A 25 -4.86 7.74 1.68
CA GLN A 25 -5.81 8.45 2.53
C GLN A 25 -5.73 7.98 3.99
N CYS A 26 -5.69 6.67 4.22
CA CYS A 26 -5.52 6.09 5.54
C CYS A 26 -4.23 6.61 6.19
N LEU A 27 -3.09 6.54 5.49
CA LEU A 27 -1.81 7.00 6.03
C LEU A 27 -1.75 8.52 6.27
N SER A 28 -2.48 9.32 5.49
CA SER A 28 -2.56 10.77 5.71
C SER A 28 -3.21 11.17 7.03
N VAL A 29 -4.11 10.33 7.57
CA VAL A 29 -4.73 10.56 8.88
C VAL A 29 -3.71 10.43 10.01
N PHE A 30 -2.69 9.59 9.83
CA PHE A 30 -1.65 9.35 10.82
C PHE A 30 -0.44 10.28 10.65
N PHE A 31 -0.37 11.10 9.60
CA PHE A 31 0.79 11.96 9.36
C PHE A 31 0.95 13.02 10.47
N PRO A 32 2.17 13.24 11.00
CA PRO A 32 3.47 12.75 10.53
C PRO A 32 3.94 11.43 11.17
N GLN A 33 3.11 10.69 11.89
CA GLN A 33 3.48 9.41 12.52
C GLN A 33 3.38 8.24 11.52
N PRO A 34 4.22 7.20 11.66
CA PRO A 34 4.04 5.95 10.93
C PRO A 34 2.85 5.15 11.49
N ALA A 35 2.20 4.36 10.63
CA ALA A 35 1.15 3.42 10.99
C ALA A 35 1.60 1.99 10.71
N THR A 36 1.27 1.06 11.61
CA THR A 36 1.59 -0.35 11.43
C THR A 36 0.71 -1.00 10.37
N PHE A 37 1.20 -2.06 9.73
CA PHE A 37 0.43 -2.83 8.75
C PHE A 37 -0.93 -3.28 9.32
N THR A 38 -0.95 -3.77 10.57
CA THR A 38 -2.17 -4.14 11.29
C THR A 38 -3.13 -2.97 11.42
N THR A 39 -2.62 -1.78 11.76
CA THR A 39 -3.44 -0.56 11.87
C THR A 39 -4.06 -0.19 10.53
N ILE A 40 -3.29 -0.26 9.45
CA ILE A 40 -3.77 0.05 8.09
C ILE A 40 -4.83 -0.98 7.65
N ALA A 41 -4.56 -2.27 7.85
CA ALA A 41 -5.50 -3.34 7.51
C ALA A 41 -6.85 -3.17 8.24
N ASN A 42 -6.80 -2.87 9.54
CA ASN A 42 -7.97 -2.63 10.36
C ASN A 42 -8.76 -1.38 9.92
N GLN A 43 -8.09 -0.26 9.67
CA GLN A 43 -8.76 0.98 9.23
C GLN A 43 -9.44 0.83 7.86
N LEU A 44 -8.85 0.02 6.99
CA LEU A 44 -9.40 -0.28 5.67
C LEU A 44 -10.40 -1.46 5.67
N ASN A 45 -10.70 -2.04 6.83
CA ASN A 45 -11.52 -3.25 6.98
C ASN A 45 -11.09 -4.40 6.05
N ILE A 46 -9.77 -4.58 5.90
CA ILE A 46 -9.20 -5.65 5.09
C ILE A 46 -9.20 -6.94 5.91
N SER A 47 -9.93 -7.95 5.43
CA SER A 47 -9.89 -9.29 6.01
C SER A 47 -8.53 -9.95 5.79
N ASN A 48 -8.09 -10.80 6.72
CA ASN A 48 -6.82 -11.53 6.68
C ASN A 48 -6.56 -12.25 5.34
N GLN A 49 -7.62 -12.78 4.70
CA GLN A 49 -7.53 -13.45 3.40
C GLN A 49 -7.10 -12.50 2.25
N PHE A 50 -7.15 -11.18 2.45
CA PHE A 50 -6.77 -10.14 1.49
C PHE A 50 -5.56 -9.31 1.95
N GLU A 51 -4.93 -9.63 3.09
CA GLU A 51 -3.72 -8.91 3.56
C GLU A 51 -2.58 -8.97 2.55
N PHE A 52 -2.43 -10.07 1.82
CA PHE A 52 -1.44 -10.17 0.75
C PHE A 52 -1.64 -9.09 -0.33
N LYS A 53 -2.90 -8.73 -0.64
CA LYS A 53 -3.22 -7.68 -1.63
C LYS A 53 -2.87 -6.30 -1.06
N LEU A 54 -3.15 -6.07 0.21
CA LEU A 54 -2.72 -4.84 0.91
C LEU A 54 -1.20 -4.69 0.86
N GLU A 55 -0.45 -5.75 1.21
CA GLU A 55 1.02 -5.75 1.18
C GLU A 55 1.55 -5.39 -0.21
N LYS A 56 1.03 -6.03 -1.27
CA LYS A 56 1.47 -5.74 -2.65
C LYS A 56 1.24 -4.28 -3.05
N ASN A 57 0.11 -3.69 -2.66
CA ASN A 57 -0.19 -2.30 -2.99
C ASN A 57 0.65 -1.32 -2.15
N ILE A 58 0.93 -1.62 -0.88
CA ILE A 58 1.86 -0.81 -0.08
C ILE A 58 3.27 -0.83 -0.69
N ARG A 59 3.78 -2.01 -1.09
CA ARG A 59 5.09 -2.13 -1.74
C ARG A 59 5.14 -1.42 -3.09
N TYR A 60 4.04 -1.41 -3.83
CA TYR A 60 3.93 -0.62 -5.05
C TYR A 60 4.06 0.89 -4.76
N LEU A 61 3.30 1.39 -3.79
CA LEU A 61 3.37 2.80 -3.36
C LEU A 61 4.75 3.18 -2.82
N GLU A 62 5.43 2.26 -2.14
CA GLU A 62 6.82 2.42 -1.70
C GLU A 62 7.79 2.54 -2.88
N GLY A 63 7.65 1.66 -3.89
CA GLY A 63 8.44 1.71 -5.12
C GLY A 63 8.24 3.01 -5.92
N HIS A 64 7.13 3.71 -5.70
CA HIS A 64 6.81 5.01 -6.29
C HIS A 64 7.07 6.20 -5.34
N HIS A 65 7.74 5.98 -4.21
CA HIS A 65 8.10 7.01 -3.22
C HIS A 65 6.89 7.77 -2.64
N LEU A 66 5.68 7.18 -2.70
CA LEU A 66 4.46 7.74 -2.10
C LEU A 66 4.33 7.35 -0.63
N VAL A 67 4.95 6.22 -0.25
CA VAL A 67 4.98 5.68 1.11
C VAL A 67 6.42 5.29 1.44
N LEU A 68 6.81 5.44 2.71
CA LEU A 68 8.09 4.98 3.25
C LEU A 68 7.87 3.83 4.22
N TYR A 69 8.71 2.82 4.12
CA TYR A 69 8.88 1.83 5.18
C TYR A 69 9.72 2.40 6.32
N CYS A 70 9.19 2.36 7.54
CA CYS A 70 9.80 2.97 8.73
C CYS A 70 10.38 1.94 9.71
N GLY A 71 10.65 0.72 9.23
CA GLY A 71 11.11 -0.39 10.07
C GLY A 71 9.95 -1.26 10.58
N ASP A 72 10.29 -2.21 11.44
CA ASP A 72 9.32 -3.08 12.12
C ASP A 72 9.16 -2.68 13.58
N VAL A 73 7.95 -2.81 14.10
CA VAL A 73 7.64 -2.68 15.52
C VAL A 73 7.09 -4.00 16.06
N TYR A 74 7.22 -4.19 17.36
CA TYR A 74 6.67 -5.35 18.03
C TYR A 74 5.21 -5.08 18.44
N GLU A 75 4.29 -5.88 17.89
CA GLU A 75 2.89 -5.92 18.31
C GLU A 75 2.57 -7.25 19.01
N ASN A 76 1.36 -7.37 19.54
CA ASN A 76 0.88 -8.55 20.27
C ASN A 76 1.84 -8.93 21.40
N ASN A 77 2.07 -8.03 22.36
CA ASN A 77 2.94 -8.26 23.53
C ASN A 77 4.37 -8.69 23.19
N GLY A 78 4.91 -8.31 22.02
CA GLY A 78 6.29 -8.65 21.65
C GLY A 78 6.45 -9.90 20.80
N PHE A 79 5.37 -10.61 20.49
CA PHE A 79 5.45 -11.89 19.78
C PHE A 79 5.58 -11.75 18.26
N VAL A 80 5.15 -10.61 17.68
CA VAL A 80 5.12 -10.45 16.22
C VAL A 80 5.78 -9.12 15.82
N ARG A 81 6.69 -9.19 14.86
CA ARG A 81 7.22 -8.01 14.18
C ARG A 81 6.28 -7.61 13.07
N ILE A 82 5.78 -6.38 13.12
CA ILE A 82 4.84 -5.81 12.18
C ILE A 82 5.50 -4.61 11.51
N PRO A 83 5.52 -4.55 10.17
CA PRO A 83 6.10 -3.42 9.45
C PRO A 83 5.25 -2.17 9.66
N GLN A 84 5.90 -1.01 9.74
CA GLN A 84 5.24 0.28 9.81
C GLN A 84 5.58 1.16 8.61
N PHE A 85 4.60 1.96 8.19
CA PHE A 85 4.64 2.74 6.97
C PHE A 85 4.19 4.18 7.23
N GLN A 86 4.79 5.12 6.52
CA GLN A 86 4.48 6.54 6.62
C GLN A 86 4.24 7.10 5.22
N ILE A 87 3.24 7.96 5.06
CA ILE A 87 3.05 8.67 3.80
C ILE A 87 4.14 9.74 3.61
N THR A 88 4.63 9.90 2.38
CA THR A 88 5.57 10.99 2.04
C THR A 88 4.84 12.28 1.72
N SER A 89 5.56 13.39 1.64
CA SER A 89 5.02 14.64 1.07
C SER A 89 4.48 14.45 -0.35
N ILE A 90 5.18 13.65 -1.19
CA ILE A 90 4.74 13.30 -2.55
C ILE A 90 3.44 12.50 -2.52
N GLY A 91 3.32 11.55 -1.59
CA GLY A 91 2.09 10.80 -1.35
C GLY A 91 0.91 11.70 -0.95
N LEU A 92 1.13 12.64 -0.04
CA LEU A 92 0.11 13.62 0.37
C LEU A 92 -0.38 14.48 -0.80
N ASP A 93 0.54 14.96 -1.64
CA ASP A 93 0.19 15.75 -2.83
C ASP A 93 -0.69 14.98 -3.83
N ASN A 94 -0.52 13.65 -3.91
CA ASN A 94 -1.33 12.77 -4.78
C ASN A 94 -2.74 12.52 -4.22
N ILE A 95 -2.98 12.73 -2.93
CA ILE A 95 -4.32 12.66 -2.33
C ILE A 95 -5.10 13.95 -2.59
N ILE A 96 -4.42 15.09 -2.51
CA ILE A 96 -5.05 16.42 -2.59
C ILE A 96 -5.47 16.75 -4.03
N LYS A 97 -4.78 16.19 -5.03
CA LYS A 97 -5.09 16.40 -6.45
C LYS A 97 -6.18 15.42 -6.92
N PRO A 98 -7.04 15.84 -7.88
CA PRO A 98 -8.05 14.96 -8.46
C PRO A 98 -7.46 13.67 -9.03
N ALA A 99 -8.27 12.62 -9.04
CA ALA A 99 -7.98 11.29 -9.58
C ALA A 99 -7.16 11.26 -10.88
N GLU A 100 -7.38 12.24 -11.75
CA GLU A 100 -6.76 12.38 -13.07
C GLU A 100 -5.25 12.64 -13.02
N PHE A 101 -4.68 12.92 -11.85
CA PHE A 101 -3.24 13.24 -11.68
C PHE A 101 -2.41 12.14 -10.99
N PHE A 102 -3.05 11.06 -10.54
CA PHE A 102 -2.42 10.03 -9.68
C PHE A 102 -1.26 9.30 -10.37
N TYR A 103 -1.31 9.12 -11.70
CA TYR A 103 -0.23 8.50 -12.48
C TYR A 103 0.60 9.51 -13.28
N THR A 104 0.09 10.72 -13.51
CA THR A 104 0.74 11.72 -14.38
C THR A 104 2.02 12.27 -13.74
N ASN A 105 2.07 12.37 -12.40
CA ASN A 105 3.29 12.78 -11.68
C ASN A 105 4.22 11.61 -11.34
N VAL A 106 3.67 10.40 -11.18
CA VAL A 106 4.46 9.19 -10.90
C VAL A 106 5.31 8.81 -12.11
N VAL A 107 4.77 8.94 -13.33
CA VAL A 107 5.53 8.71 -14.58
C VAL A 107 6.56 9.81 -14.84
N ALA A 108 6.33 11.03 -14.37
CA ALA A 108 7.25 12.16 -14.56
C ALA A 108 8.48 12.13 -13.63
N THR A 109 8.44 11.35 -12.54
CA THR A 109 9.51 11.29 -11.54
C THR A 109 10.39 10.04 -11.65
N THR A 110 9.97 9.02 -12.43
CA THR A 110 10.87 7.96 -12.89
C THR A 110 11.79 8.51 -13.97
N SER A 111 13.01 8.90 -13.57
CA SER A 111 14.09 9.12 -14.53
C SER A 111 14.38 7.80 -15.21
N PHE A 112 14.25 7.73 -16.53
CA PHE A 112 14.85 6.63 -17.30
C PHE A 112 16.37 6.75 -17.17
N THR A 113 16.97 5.97 -16.27
CA THR A 113 18.41 5.73 -16.21
C THR A 113 18.67 4.24 -16.33
#